data_AF-A0A968CLD6-F1
#
_entry.id   AF-A0A968CLD6-F1
#
_cell.length_a   1.000
_cell.length_b   1.000
_cell.length_c   1.000
_cell.angle_alpha   90.00
_cell.angle_beta   90.00
_cell.angle_gamma   90.00
#
_symmetry.space_group_name_H-M   'P 1'
#
loop_
_entity.id
_entity.type
_entity.pdbx_description
1 polymer ?
#
loop_
_entity_poly.entity_id
_entity_poly.type
_entity_poly.pdbx_seq_one_letter_code
_entity_poly.pdbx_strand_id
1 'polypeptide(L)' 'LVPVTSGDALVAGELMEGRRTYEFARAGVAHAPEGRSVFATFTVEENLTLSFRQALGKNAVAGALERAYDLFPRLG' A
#
# COMPACT_ATOMS: atom_id res chain seq x y z
N LEU A 1 -18.32 2.76 2.54
CA LEU A 1 -17.57 2.41 3.77
C LEU A 1 -18.45 1.49 4.58
N VAL A 2 -17.91 0.41 5.14
CA VAL A 2 -18.68 -0.51 6.00
C VAL A 2 -18.57 0.02 7.44
N PRO A 3 -19.69 0.31 8.12
CA PRO A 3 -19.66 0.80 9.50
C PRO A 3 -19.26 -0.32 10.47
N VAL A 4 -18.45 0.03 11.47
CA VAL A 4 -18.18 -0.85 12.60
C VAL A 4 -19.48 -0.97 13.41
N THR A 5 -19.88 -2.21 13.72
CA THR A 5 -21.14 -2.48 14.46
C THR A 5 -20.89 -2.72 15.96
N SER A 6 -19.72 -3.23 16.31
CA SER A 6 -19.25 -3.41 17.69
C SER A 6 -17.74 -3.74 17.71
N GLY A 7 -17.11 -3.53 18.88
CA GLY A 7 -15.70 -3.85 19.12
C GLY A 7 -14.72 -2.79 18.61
N ASP A 8 -13.43 -2.99 18.92
CA ASP A 8 -12.37 -2.03 18.63
C ASP A 8 -11.43 -2.56 17.53
N ALA A 9 -10.98 -1.66 16.66
CA ALA A 9 -9.90 -1.92 15.70
C ALA A 9 -8.66 -1.13 16.11
N LEU A 10 -7.57 -1.82 16.45
CA LEU A 10 -6.32 -1.19 16.83
C LEU A 10 -5.23 -1.43 15.78
N VAL A 11 -4.48 -0.38 15.43
CA VAL A 11 -3.28 -0.47 14.58
C VAL A 11 -2.11 0.03 15.38
N ALA A 12 -1.10 -0.83 15.59
CA ALA A 12 0.05 -0.52 16.45
C ALA A 12 -0.34 0.01 17.85
N GLY A 13 -1.47 -0.46 18.40
CA GLY A 13 -2.01 -0.02 19.69
C GLY A 13 -2.85 1.26 19.66
N GLU A 14 -3.02 1.92 18.51
CA GLU A 14 -3.87 3.08 18.34
C GLU A 14 -5.29 2.68 17.91
N LEU A 15 -6.31 3.22 18.58
CA LEU A 15 -7.71 3.00 18.20
C LEU A 15 -8.02 3.69 16.87
N MET A 16 -8.59 2.95 15.92
CA MET A 16 -8.85 3.42 14.56
C MET A 16 -10.32 3.69 14.26
N GLU A 17 -11.21 3.46 15.22
CA GLU A 17 -12.63 3.68 15.06
C GLU A 17 -12.93 5.15 14.73
N GLY A 18 -13.87 5.39 13.79
CA GLY A 18 -14.24 6.74 13.33
C GLY A 18 -13.22 7.44 12.42
N ARG A 19 -12.02 6.86 12.21
CA ARG A 19 -11.01 7.43 11.30
C ARG A 19 -11.35 7.21 9.83
N ARG A 20 -10.89 8.12 8.97
CA ARG A 20 -11.05 8.01 7.52
C ARG A 20 -10.08 6.97 6.95
N THR A 21 -10.44 6.33 5.84
CA THR A 21 -9.65 5.24 5.23
C THR A 21 -8.19 5.61 4.95
N TYR A 22 -7.90 6.84 4.52
CA TYR A 22 -6.52 7.25 4.26
C TYR A 22 -5.67 7.34 5.54
N GLU A 23 -6.29 7.43 6.71
CA GLU A 23 -5.57 7.45 7.98
C GLU A 23 -5.04 6.06 8.35
N PHE A 24 -5.75 5.00 7.99
CA PHE A 24 -5.25 3.63 8.10
C PHE A 24 -4.00 3.42 7.23
N ALA A 25 -4.01 3.94 6.00
CA ALA A 25 -2.85 3.87 5.12
C ALA A 25 -1.64 4.61 5.72
N ARG A 26 -1.85 5.77 6.34
CA ARG A 26 -0.80 6.52 7.05
C ARG A 26 -0.31 5.83 8.33
N ALA A 27 -1.17 5.04 8.97
CA ALA A 27 -0.82 4.20 10.11
C ALA A 27 -0.06 2.90 9.69
N GLY A 28 0.23 2.73 8.39
CA GLY A 28 1.01 1.60 7.88
C GLY A 28 0.17 0.40 7.42
N VAL A 29 -1.15 0.54 7.34
CA VAL A 29 -2.03 -0.53 6.82
C VAL A 29 -2.04 -0.49 5.29
N ALA A 30 -1.70 -1.62 4.67
CA ALA A 30 -1.83 -1.82 3.23
C ALA A 30 -3.02 -2.72 2.90
N HIS A 31 -3.69 -2.45 1.77
CA HIS A 31 -4.81 -3.27 1.29
C HIS A 31 -4.57 -3.70 -0.16
N ALA A 32 -4.57 -5.01 -0.39
CA ALA A 32 -4.52 -5.62 -1.71
C ALA A 32 -5.90 -6.25 -2.00
N PRO A 33 -6.82 -5.52 -2.64
CA PRO A 33 -8.15 -6.04 -2.95
C PRO A 33 -8.08 -7.12 -4.04
N GLU A 34 -9.13 -7.94 -4.13
CA GLU A 34 -9.30 -8.88 -5.22
C GLU A 34 -9.45 -8.15 -6.57
N GLY A 35 -8.83 -8.68 -7.63
CA GLY A 35 -8.88 -8.11 -8.98
C GLY A 35 -7.62 -7.34 -9.40
N ARG A 36 -7.74 -6.45 -10.39
CA ARG A 36 -6.63 -5.63 -10.91
C ARG A 36 -6.73 -4.20 -10.39
N SER A 37 -6.12 -3.94 -9.23
CA SER A 37 -5.99 -2.58 -8.69
C SER A 37 -4.68 -1.90 -9.10
N VAL A 38 -4.26 -2.14 -10.34
CA VAL A 38 -3.12 -1.45 -10.97
C VAL A 38 -3.64 -0.40 -11.95
N PHE A 39 -2.86 0.66 -12.15
CA PHE A 39 -3.13 1.62 -13.22
C PHE A 39 -2.77 0.99 -14.56
N ALA A 40 -3.78 0.52 -15.29
CA ALA A 40 -3.57 -0.22 -16.54
C ALA A 40 -2.86 0.58 -17.64
N THR A 41 -2.90 1.91 -17.56
CA THR A 41 -2.20 2.82 -18.48
C THR A 41 -0.73 3.03 -18.12
N PHE A 42 -0.28 2.54 -16.97
CA PHE A 42 1.10 2.66 -16.50
C PHE A 42 1.86 1.37 -16.79
N THR A 43 3.16 1.51 -17.03
CA THR A 43 4.10 0.39 -17.01
C THR A 43 4.19 -0.23 -15.62
N VAL A 44 4.82 -1.40 -15.53
CA VAL A 44 5.08 -2.08 -14.25
C VAL A 44 5.92 -1.19 -13.34
N GLU A 45 7.01 -0.60 -13.86
CA GLU A 45 7.90 0.27 -13.11
C GLU A 45 7.18 1.52 -12.58
N GLU A 46 6.31 2.15 -13.36
CA GLU A 46 5.54 3.32 -12.94
C GLU A 46 4.55 2.98 -11.81
N ASN A 47 3.84 1.86 -11.92
CA ASN A 47 2.94 1.38 -10.86
C ASN A 47 3.71 1.16 -9.55
N LEU A 48 4.85 0.45 -9.61
CA LEU A 48 5.67 0.16 -8.44
C LEU A 48 6.31 1.43 -7.85
N THR A 49 6.83 2.31 -8.69
CA THR A 49 7.45 3.57 -8.29
C THR A 49 6.47 4.47 -7.55
N LEU A 50 5.23 4.58 -8.03
CA LEU A 50 4.19 5.38 -7.38
C LEU A 50 3.92 4.87 -5.96
N SER A 51 3.71 3.56 -5.82
CA SER A 51 3.43 2.91 -4.53
C SER A 51 4.63 3.00 -3.57
N PHE A 52 5.84 2.68 -4.02
CA PHE A 52 7.04 2.72 -3.17
C PHE A 52 7.40 4.14 -2.74
N ARG A 53 7.25 5.13 -3.62
CA ARG A 53 7.52 6.52 -3.24
C ARG A 53 6.59 7.00 -2.14
N GLN A 54 5.31 6.62 -2.20
CA GLN A 54 4.34 6.97 -1.16
C GLN A 54 4.65 6.28 0.17
N ALA A 55 5.05 5.00 0.14
CA ALA A 55 5.26 4.21 1.35
C ALA A 55 6.65 4.40 2.00
N LEU A 56 7.70 4.52 1.20
CA LEU A 56 9.10 4.47 1.64
C LEU A 56 9.86 5.80 1.44
N GLY A 57 9.29 6.73 0.68
CA GLY A 57 9.95 7.97 0.28
C GLY A 57 10.90 7.82 -0.92
N LYS A 58 11.25 8.95 -1.55
CA LYS A 58 11.97 9.00 -2.83
C LYS A 58 13.29 8.21 -2.84
N ASN A 59 14.07 8.30 -1.77
CA ASN A 59 15.43 7.74 -1.73
C ASN A 59 15.44 6.20 -1.64
N ALA A 60 14.36 5.59 -1.17
CA ALA A 60 14.25 4.15 -0.99
C ALA A 60 13.67 3.41 -2.21
N VAL A 61 13.19 4.15 -3.23
CA VAL A 61 12.49 3.58 -4.39
C VAL A 61 13.38 2.65 -5.19
N ALA A 62 14.63 3.05 -5.48
CA ALA A 62 15.53 2.26 -6.31
C ALA A 62 15.79 0.86 -5.72
N GLY A 63 16.15 0.81 -4.43
CA GLY A 63 16.34 -0.47 -3.74
C GLY A 63 15.04 -1.26 -3.53
N ALA A 64 13.88 -0.61 -3.50
CA ALA A 64 12.60 -1.31 -3.44
C ALA A 64 12.22 -1.95 -4.79
N LEU A 65 12.52 -1.28 -5.91
CA LEU A 65 12.35 -1.83 -7.25
C LEU A 65 13.25 -3.05 -7.48
N GLU A 66 14.53 -2.95 -7.14
CA GLU A 66 15.48 -4.08 -7.21
C GLU A 66 14.94 -5.30 -6.48
N ARG A 67 14.56 -5.14 -5.20
CA ARG A 67 13.95 -6.22 -4.42
C ARG A 67 12.65 -6.75 -5.04
N ALA A 68 11.84 -5.89 -5.65
CA ALA A 68 10.60 -6.32 -6.29
C ALA A 68 10.86 -7.19 -7.53
N TYR A 69 11.86 -6.84 -8.33
CA TYR A 69 12.28 -7.63 -9.50
C TYR A 69 12.95 -8.94 -9.08
N ASP A 70 13.71 -8.95 -7.99
CA ASP A 70 14.28 -10.18 -7.43
C ASP A 70 13.18 -11.15 -6.95
N LEU A 71 12.17 -10.62 -6.24
CA LEU A 71 11.06 -11.42 -5.73
C LEU A 71 10.11 -11.89 -6.84
N PHE A 72 9.95 -11.08 -7.88
CA PHE A 72 9.06 -11.35 -9.01
C PHE A 72 9.77 -11.12 -10.34
N PRO A 73 10.61 -12.07 -10.79
CA PRO A 73 11.45 -11.88 -11.99
C PRO A 73 10.70 -11.56 -13.28
N ARG A 74 9.40 -11.89 -13.36
CA ARG A 74 8.55 -11.56 -14.52
C ARG A 74 8.13 -10.08 -14.60
N LEU A 75 8.42 -9.28 -13.57
CA LEU A 75 8.09 -7.85 -13.52
C LEU A 75 9.20 -6.97 -14.14
N GLY A 76 10.43 -7.47 -14.20
CA GLY A 76 11.59 -6.81 -14.80
C GLY A 76 11.76 -7.08 -16.28
#